data_AF-A0A218QRG3-F1
#
_entry.id   AF-A0A218QRG3-F1
#
_cell.length_a   1.000
_cell.length_b   1.000
_cell.length_c   1.000
_cell.angle_alpha   90.00
_cell.angle_beta   90.00
_cell.angle_gamma   90.00
#
_symmetry.space_group_name_H-M   'P 1'
#
loop_
_entity.id
_entity.type
_entity.pdbx_description
1 polymer ?
#
loop_
_entity_poly.entity_id
_entity_poly.type
_entity_poly.pdbx_seq_one_letter_code
_entity_poly.pdbx_strand_id
1 'polypeptide(L)'
;MLWWLKSGQVKEQQELGKRLGTDTSTVTRWLQKYRLGGLSRLLEIKKAPGANRKINDDAIAALKLELETGKGFSSYGAIVEWLDKEHGLDIEYGTVYVWVRYRCLCKTKSTASSKLQAG
;
A
#
# COMPACT_ATOMS: atom_id res chain seq x y z
N MET A 1 -19.87 15.98 16.14
CA MET A 1 -18.84 15.90 17.20
C MET A 1 -18.27 17.25 17.61
N LEU A 2 -17.28 17.81 16.89
CA LEU A 2 -16.56 19.02 17.33
C LEU A 2 -17.48 20.24 17.45
N TRP A 3 -18.47 20.34 16.56
CA TRP A 3 -19.49 21.37 16.62
C TRP A 3 -20.30 21.32 17.93
N TRP A 4 -20.69 20.14 18.43
CA TRP A 4 -21.43 19.99 19.69
C TRP A 4 -20.61 20.37 20.93
N LEU A 5 -19.30 20.11 20.90
CA LEU A 5 -18.38 20.61 21.93
C LEU A 5 -18.24 22.13 21.85
N LYS A 6 -18.15 22.69 20.64
CA LYS A 6 -18.05 24.14 20.43
C LYS A 6 -19.33 24.88 20.81
N SER A 7 -20.50 24.28 20.55
CA SER A 7 -21.81 24.85 20.90
C SER A 7 -22.24 24.55 22.34
N GLY A 8 -21.42 23.84 23.12
CA GLY A 8 -21.71 23.50 24.52
C GLY A 8 -22.86 22.51 24.72
N GLN A 9 -23.40 21.95 23.65
CA GLN A 9 -24.53 21.02 23.69
C GLN A 9 -24.18 19.66 24.30
N VAL A 10 -22.89 19.29 24.29
CA VAL A 10 -22.40 18.05 24.89
C VAL A 10 -21.13 18.30 25.68
N LYS A 11 -21.14 17.94 26.96
CA LYS A 11 -19.98 18.06 27.87
C LYS A 11 -19.22 16.75 28.06
N GLU A 12 -19.89 15.60 27.89
CA GLU A 12 -19.29 14.28 28.09
C GLU A 12 -19.05 13.50 26.80
N GLN A 13 -17.94 12.76 26.79
CA GLN A 13 -17.54 11.93 25.65
C GLN A 13 -18.48 10.74 25.43
N GLN A 14 -19.07 10.22 26.52
CA GLN A 14 -20.02 9.10 26.46
C GLN A 14 -21.32 9.49 25.73
N GLU A 15 -21.83 10.70 26.02
CA GLU A 15 -23.01 11.27 25.37
C GLU A 15 -22.76 11.49 23.87
N LEU A 16 -21.55 11.92 23.51
CA LEU A 16 -21.10 12.02 22.12
C LEU A 16 -21.10 10.65 21.41
N GLY A 17 -20.60 9.60 22.06
CA GLY A 17 -20.60 8.24 21.51
C GLY A 17 -22.02 7.74 21.26
N LYS A 18 -22.91 7.88 22.25
CA LYS A 18 -24.34 7.52 22.13
C LYS A 18 -25.02 8.25 20.97
N ARG A 19 -24.81 9.57 20.83
CA ARG A 19 -25.41 10.37 19.74
C ARG A 19 -24.84 10.07 18.35
N LEU A 20 -23.59 9.63 18.28
CA LEU A 20 -22.93 9.28 17.01
C LEU A 20 -23.14 7.81 16.62
N GLY A 21 -23.69 6.98 17.52
CA GLY A 21 -23.76 5.53 17.32
C GLY A 21 -22.38 4.87 17.30
N THR A 22 -21.39 5.47 17.97
CA THR A 22 -20.02 4.97 18.00
C THR A 22 -19.55 4.73 19.43
N ASP A 23 -18.58 3.84 19.60
CA ASP A 23 -18.02 3.58 20.92
C ASP A 23 -17.29 4.80 21.50
N THR A 24 -17.39 4.97 22.82
CA THR A 24 -16.76 6.09 23.54
C THR A 24 -15.25 6.16 23.27
N SER A 25 -14.57 5.01 23.17
CA SER A 25 -13.13 4.95 22.87
C SER A 25 -12.78 5.56 21.51
N THR A 26 -13.68 5.44 20.52
CA THR A 26 -13.50 6.03 19.18
C THR A 26 -13.58 7.55 19.25
N VAL A 27 -14.56 8.08 19.99
CA VAL A 27 -14.69 9.52 20.24
C VAL A 27 -13.48 10.06 20.98
N THR A 28 -13.00 9.38 22.03
CA THR A 28 -11.79 9.75 22.76
C THR A 28 -10.57 9.79 21.85
N ARG A 29 -10.39 8.77 21.00
CA ARG A 29 -9.29 8.71 20.02
C ARG A 29 -9.35 9.87 19.02
N TRP A 30 -10.55 10.21 18.53
CA TRP A 30 -10.75 11.36 17.64
C TRP A 30 -10.43 12.69 18.34
N LEU A 31 -10.84 12.87 19.60
CA LEU A 31 -10.49 14.06 20.39
C LEU A 31 -8.99 14.18 20.61
N GLN A 32 -8.30 13.08 20.93
CA GLN A 32 -6.85 13.07 21.10
C GLN A 32 -6.13 13.46 19.80
N LYS A 33 -6.53 12.89 18.66
CA LYS A 33 -5.98 13.27 17.36
C LYS A 33 -6.17 14.75 17.06
N TYR A 34 -7.37 15.27 17.34
CA TYR A 34 -7.68 16.68 17.17
C TYR A 34 -6.80 17.58 18.07
N ARG A 35 -6.57 17.19 19.33
CA ARG A 35 -5.66 17.94 20.23
C ARG A 35 -4.21 17.92 19.75
N LEU A 36 -3.77 16.84 19.11
CA LEU A 36 -2.38 16.67 18.66
C LEU A 36 -2.05 17.35 17.33
N GLY A 37 -3.04 17.75 16.52
CA GLY A 37 -2.75 18.40 15.23
C GLY A 37 -3.95 19.01 14.54
N GLY A 38 -4.95 19.41 15.32
CA GLY A 38 -6.14 20.09 14.86
C GLY A 38 -6.97 19.27 13.88
N LEU A 39 -7.66 19.99 13.00
CA LEU A 39 -8.58 19.41 12.03
C LEU A 39 -7.84 18.58 10.98
N SER A 40 -6.65 19.01 10.55
CA SER A 40 -5.85 18.31 9.54
C SER A 40 -5.53 16.88 9.95
N ARG A 41 -5.15 16.65 11.21
CA ARG A 41 -4.81 15.32 11.73
C ARG A 41 -6.03 14.45 12.06
N LEU A 42 -7.18 15.09 12.30
CA LEU A 42 -8.45 14.39 12.48
C LEU A 42 -8.99 13.87 11.14
N LEU A 43 -8.85 14.67 10.07
CA LEU A 43 -9.24 14.34 8.70
C LEU A 43 -8.21 13.47 7.97
N GLU A 44 -7.02 13.28 8.56
CA GLU A 44 -6.00 12.40 8.04
C GLU A 44 -6.46 10.93 8.16
N ILE A 45 -7.01 10.40 7.07
CA ILE A 45 -7.27 8.97 6.89
C ILE A 45 -5.91 8.30 6.70
N LYS A 46 -5.31 7.83 7.80
CA LYS A 46 -4.15 6.94 7.74
C LYS A 46 -4.59 5.62 7.09
N LYS A 47 -4.48 5.56 5.77
CA LYS A 47 -4.43 4.29 5.05
C LYS A 47 -3.20 3.57 5.59
N ALA A 48 -3.39 2.45 6.27
CA ALA A 48 -2.27 1.65 6.74
C ALA A 48 -1.32 1.47 5.54
N PRO A 49 -0.01 1.76 5.67
CA PRO A 49 0.94 1.41 4.63
C PRO A 49 0.83 -0.10 4.49
N GLY A 50 0.19 -0.55 3.40
CA GLY A 50 0.07 -1.97 3.11
C GLY A 50 1.46 -2.59 3.17
N ALA A 51 1.52 -3.81 3.71
CA ALA A 51 2.70 -4.62 4.01
C ALA A 51 4.01 -4.19 3.33
N ASN A 52 5.08 -4.12 4.12
CA ASN A 52 6.45 -3.81 3.69
C ASN A 52 6.76 -4.54 2.37
N ARG A 53 7.10 -3.77 1.34
CA ARG A 53 7.38 -4.33 0.02
C ARG A 53 8.67 -5.13 0.13
N LYS A 54 8.60 -6.44 -0.09
CA LYS A 54 9.79 -7.32 -0.16
C LYS A 54 10.72 -6.94 -1.32
N ILE A 55 10.18 -6.26 -2.34
CA ILE A 55 10.94 -5.78 -3.50
C ILE A 55 11.09 -4.27 -3.36
N ASN A 56 12.34 -3.80 -3.29
CA ASN A 56 12.67 -2.38 -3.24
C ASN A 56 12.21 -1.68 -4.53
N ASP A 57 11.80 -0.42 -4.41
CA ASP A 57 11.30 0.36 -5.55
C ASP A 57 12.38 0.56 -6.64
N ASP A 58 13.66 0.54 -6.29
CA ASP A 58 14.79 0.60 -7.23
C ASP A 58 14.89 -0.67 -8.10
N ALA A 59 14.79 -1.85 -7.48
CA ALA A 59 14.79 -3.12 -8.20
C ALA A 59 13.56 -3.26 -9.11
N ILE A 60 12.42 -2.68 -8.68
CA ILE A 60 11.19 -2.60 -9.49
C ILE A 60 11.40 -1.73 -10.74
N ALA A 61 12.10 -0.61 -10.60
CA ALA A 61 12.36 0.30 -11.71
C ALA A 61 13.32 -0.31 -12.73
N ALA A 62 14.41 -0.92 -12.26
CA ALA A 62 15.38 -1.62 -13.10
C ALA A 62 14.74 -2.80 -13.83
N LEU A 63 13.93 -3.61 -13.14
CA LEU A 63 13.23 -4.74 -13.74
C LEU A 63 12.29 -4.31 -14.89
N LYS A 64 11.61 -3.17 -14.73
CA LYS A 64 10.75 -2.62 -15.80
C LYS A 64 11.55 -2.15 -17.00
N LEU A 65 12.68 -1.49 -16.74
CA LEU A 65 13.56 -1.02 -17.81
C LEU A 65 14.09 -2.20 -18.63
N GLU A 66 14.54 -3.27 -17.97
CA GLU A 66 14.98 -4.52 -18.63
C GLU A 66 13.86 -5.24 -19.41
N LEU A 67 12.62 -5.20 -18.89
CA LEU A 67 11.45 -5.72 -19.59
C LEU A 67 11.09 -4.88 -20.83
N GLU A 68 11.32 -3.56 -20.80
CA GLU A 68 11.05 -2.63 -21.91
C GLU A 68 12.16 -2.64 -22.97
N THR A 69 13.43 -2.78 -22.60
CA THR A 69 14.57 -2.83 -23.54
C THR A 69 14.67 -4.14 -24.34
N GLY A 70 13.75 -5.08 -24.14
CA GLY A 70 13.49 -6.17 -25.09
C GLY A 70 14.34 -7.42 -24.92
N LYS A 71 15.19 -7.49 -23.88
CA LYS A 71 15.84 -8.76 -23.48
C LYS A 71 14.90 -9.73 -22.78
N GLY A 72 13.69 -9.27 -22.41
CA GLY A 72 12.53 -10.06 -21.97
C GLY A 72 12.89 -11.39 -21.34
N PHE A 73 12.99 -11.44 -20.01
CA PHE A 73 13.32 -12.66 -19.27
C PHE A 73 12.59 -13.88 -19.82
N SER A 74 13.34 -14.93 -20.17
CA SER A 74 12.78 -16.15 -20.77
C SER A 74 11.85 -16.91 -19.81
N SER A 75 11.98 -16.68 -18.50
CA SER A 75 11.14 -17.29 -17.47
C SER A 75 11.10 -16.44 -16.20
N TYR A 76 10.15 -16.74 -15.31
CA TYR A 76 10.09 -16.15 -13.97
C TYR A 76 11.32 -16.52 -13.12
N GLY A 77 11.94 -17.69 -13.37
CA GLY A 77 13.19 -18.09 -12.70
C GLY A 77 14.36 -17.19 -13.08
N ALA A 78 14.46 -16.77 -14.34
CA ALA A 78 15.49 -15.83 -14.79
C ALA A 78 15.36 -14.46 -14.10
N ILE A 79 14.14 -14.04 -13.73
CA ILE A 79 13.91 -12.80 -12.95
C ILE A 79 14.42 -12.97 -11.52
N VAL A 80 14.19 -14.13 -10.89
CA VAL A 80 14.69 -14.42 -9.53
C VAL A 80 16.22 -14.38 -9.51
N GLU A 81 16.87 -15.08 -10.44
CA GLU A 81 18.34 -15.10 -10.53
C GLU A 81 18.93 -13.71 -10.84
N TRP A 82 18.25 -12.92 -11.66
CA TRP A 82 18.69 -11.56 -11.97
C TRP A 82 18.54 -10.62 -10.78
N LEU A 83 17.43 -10.71 -10.02
CA LEU A 83 17.22 -9.93 -8.81
C LEU A 83 18.24 -10.28 -7.71
N ASP A 84 18.63 -11.54 -7.61
CA ASP A 84 19.70 -11.97 -6.71
C ASP A 84 21.07 -11.43 -7.16
N LYS A 85 21.42 -11.55 -8.45
CA LYS A 85 22.74 -11.13 -8.97
C LYS A 85 22.94 -9.62 -9.04
N GLU A 86 21.97 -8.86 -9.55
CA GLU A 86 22.11 -7.41 -9.78
C GLU A 86 21.69 -6.58 -8.56
N HIS A 87 20.73 -7.08 -7.79
CA HIS A 87 20.15 -6.33 -6.66
C HIS A 87 20.40 -6.97 -5.29
N GLY A 88 20.99 -8.17 -5.22
CA GLY A 88 21.21 -8.89 -3.96
C GLY A 88 19.91 -9.24 -3.24
N LEU A 89 18.81 -9.35 -3.98
CA LEU A 89 17.49 -9.59 -3.42
C LEU A 89 17.11 -11.07 -3.60
N ASP A 90 17.30 -11.85 -2.53
CA ASP A 90 16.79 -13.21 -2.43
C ASP A 90 15.26 -13.18 -2.30
N ILE A 91 14.57 -13.30 -3.44
CA ILE A 91 13.11 -13.27 -3.53
C ILE A 91 12.61 -14.61 -4.02
N GLU A 92 11.73 -15.22 -3.23
CA GLU A 92 11.08 -16.46 -3.59
C GLU A 92 10.31 -16.35 -4.93
N TYR A 93 10.41 -17.38 -5.75
CA TYR A 93 9.70 -17.52 -7.03
C TYR A 93 8.22 -17.13 -6.94
N GLY A 94 7.50 -17.59 -5.91
CA GLY A 94 6.09 -17.27 -5.73
C GLY A 94 5.83 -15.77 -5.55
N THR A 95 6.74 -15.06 -4.88
CA THR A 95 6.68 -13.61 -4.71
C THR A 95 6.91 -12.89 -6.03
N VAL A 96 7.91 -13.33 -6.82
CA VAL A 96 8.14 -12.79 -8.18
C VAL A 96 6.94 -13.06 -9.09
N TYR A 97 6.39 -14.27 -9.07
CA TYR A 97 5.22 -14.64 -9.88
C TYR A 97 4.01 -13.75 -9.59
N VAL A 98 3.62 -13.62 -8.31
CA VAL A 98 2.50 -12.77 -7.90
C VAL A 98 2.77 -11.31 -8.27
N TRP A 99 4.00 -10.85 -8.05
CA TRP A 99 4.35 -9.47 -8.33
C TRP A 99 4.32 -9.15 -9.83
N VAL A 100 4.95 -9.98 -10.67
CA VAL A 100 4.93 -9.78 -12.13
C VAL A 100 3.51 -9.89 -12.67
N ARG A 101 2.74 -10.91 -12.26
CA ARG A 101 1.38 -11.16 -12.75
C ARG A 101 0.38 -10.07 -12.35
N TYR A 102 0.41 -9.57 -11.12
CA TYR A 102 -0.61 -8.63 -10.65
C TYR A 102 -0.14 -7.17 -10.65
N ARG A 103 1.17 -6.91 -10.63
CA ARG A 103 1.71 -5.55 -10.44
C ARG A 103 2.48 -5.02 -11.65
N CYS A 104 3.13 -5.91 -12.40
CA CYS A 104 3.79 -5.53 -13.67
C CYS A 104 2.78 -5.48 -14.82
N LEU A 105 1.94 -6.50 -14.99
CA LEU A 105 0.91 -6.54 -16.06
C LEU A 105 -0.18 -5.47 -15.94
N CYS A 106 -0.45 -4.95 -14.72
CA CYS A 106 -1.47 -3.91 -14.53
C CYS A 106 -1.08 -2.53 -15.09
N LYS A 107 0.20 -2.30 -15.47
CA LYS A 107 0.65 -1.02 -16.04
C LYS A 107 0.93 -1.04 -17.54
N THR A 108 0.96 -2.20 -18.18
CA THR A 108 1.15 -2.29 -19.64
C THR A 108 -0.12 -2.80 -20.31
N LYS A 109 -1.09 -1.92 -20.56
CA LYS A 109 -2.00 -2.10 -21.71
C LYS A 109 -1.20 -1.84 -22.99
N SER A 110 -0.28 -2.74 -23.32
CA SER A 110 0.45 -2.75 -24.58
C SER A 110 1.13 -4.10 -24.73
N THR A 111 0.45 -5.00 -25.44
CA THR A 111 1.02 -6.01 -26.34
C THR A 111 2.29 -6.77 -25.90
N ALA A 112 2.33 -7.36 -24.71
CA ALA A 112 3.42 -8.26 -24.31
C ALA A 112 2.97 -9.56 -23.62
N SER A 113 1.70 -9.95 -23.78
CA SER A 113 1.12 -11.12 -23.10
C SER A 113 1.38 -12.47 -23.80
N SER A 114 2.30 -12.56 -24.77
CA SER A 114 2.43 -13.76 -25.62
C SER A 114 3.72 -14.57 -25.50
N LYS A 115 4.66 -14.24 -24.60
CA LYS A 115 5.97 -14.94 -24.56
C LYS A 115 6.38 -15.56 -23.22
N LEU A 116 5.52 -15.56 -22.21
CA LEU A 116 5.79 -16.29 -20.97
C LEU A 116 4.83 -17.48 -20.86
N GLN A 117 5.06 -18.51 -21.69
CA GLN A 117 4.45 -19.82 -21.49
C GLN A 117 5.52 -20.90 -21.40
N ALA A 118 5.39 -21.68 -20.32
CA ALA A 118 5.78 -23.08 -20.12
C ALA A 118 7.25 -23.45 -20.38
N GLY A 119 7.99 -23.51 -19.28
CA GLY A 119 9.12 -24.41 -19.05
C GLY A 119 9.09 -24.81 -17.58
#